data_AF-A0A7V8RDN4-F1
#
_entry.id   AF-A0A7V8RDN4-F1
#
_cell.length_a   1.000
_cell.length_b   1.000
_cell.length_c   1.000
_cell.angle_alpha   90.00
_cell.angle_beta   90.00
_cell.angle_gamma   90.00
#
_symmetry.space_group_name_H-M   'P 1'
#
loop_
_entity.id
_entity.type
_entity.pdbx_description
1 polymer ?
#
loop_
_entity_poly.entity_id
_entity_poly.type
_entity_poly.pdbx_seq_one_letter_code
_entity_poly.pdbx_strand_id
1 'polypeptide(L)'
;MGSFSLMHWVIVLIIIVLLFGGGRISSIMGDVAKGIKSFKKGMADDDDQPAPPVRPVAQIEATPARTIDGTATSTTEERKPG
;
A
#
# COMPACT_ATOMS: atom_id res chain seq x y z
N MET A 1 2.46 -46.33 -15.53
CA MET A 1 3.31 -45.20 -15.97
C MET A 1 2.69 -43.90 -15.43
N GLY A 2 2.92 -43.52 -14.17
CA GLY A 2 2.21 -42.34 -13.62
C GLY A 2 2.49 -42.00 -12.16
N SER A 3 3.11 -42.89 -11.40
CA SER A 3 3.40 -42.72 -9.97
C SER A 3 4.65 -41.89 -9.65
N PHE A 4 5.48 -41.58 -10.65
CA PHE A 4 6.71 -40.80 -10.44
C PHE A 4 6.59 -39.31 -10.70
N SER A 5 5.49 -38.82 -11.31
CA SER A 5 5.46 -37.43 -11.77
C SER A 5 5.14 -36.46 -10.63
N LEU A 6 4.06 -36.70 -9.88
CA LEU A 6 3.62 -35.74 -8.86
C LEU A 6 4.54 -35.75 -7.62
N MET A 7 4.95 -36.94 -7.15
CA MET A 7 5.83 -37.03 -5.98
C MET A 7 7.23 -36.47 -6.29
N HIS A 8 7.78 -36.69 -7.48
CA HIS A 8 9.09 -36.14 -7.84
C HIS A 8 9.11 -34.60 -7.77
N TRP A 9 8.08 -33.93 -8.29
CA TRP A 9 7.97 -32.48 -8.23
C TRP A 9 7.94 -31.94 -6.80
N VAL A 10 7.31 -32.64 -5.86
CA VAL A 10 7.31 -32.27 -4.43
C VAL A 10 8.72 -32.40 -3.84
N ILE A 11 9.44 -33.50 -4.09
CA ILE A 11 10.82 -33.67 -3.64
C ILE A 11 11.73 -32.57 -4.19
N VAL A 12 11.60 -32.23 -5.48
CA VAL A 12 12.41 -31.19 -6.12
C VAL A 12 12.14 -29.81 -5.50
N LEU A 13 10.87 -29.47 -5.26
CA LEU A 13 10.52 -28.21 -4.59
C LEU A 13 11.14 -28.11 -3.19
N ILE A 14 11.12 -29.20 -2.41
CA ILE A 14 11.72 -29.24 -1.08
C ILE A 14 13.23 -28.95 -1.18
N ILE A 15 13.94 -29.58 -2.11
CA ILE A 15 15.38 -29.36 -2.29
C ILE A 15 15.67 -27.90 -2.70
N ILE A 16 14.90 -27.32 -3.60
CA ILE A 16 15.06 -25.90 -4.00
C ILE A 16 14.86 -24.98 -2.79
N VAL A 17 13.82 -25.20 -1.99
CA VAL A 17 13.57 -24.37 -0.80
C VAL A 17 14.68 -24.54 0.24
N LEU A 18 15.26 -25.73 0.38
CA LEU A 18 16.40 -25.97 1.27
C LEU A 18 17.70 -25.31 0.78
N LEU A 19 17.99 -25.35 -0.53
CA LEU A 19 19.19 -24.76 -1.12
C LEU A 19 19.18 -23.24 -1.09
N PHE A 20 18.04 -22.64 -1.43
CA PHE A 20 17.89 -21.18 -1.49
C PHE A 20 17.45 -20.58 -0.14
N GLY A 21 16.92 -21.40 0.76
CA GLY A 21 16.35 -20.99 2.04
C GLY A 21 15.00 -20.28 1.88
N GLY A 22 14.15 -20.39 2.91
CA GLY A 22 12.82 -19.74 2.91
C GLY A 22 12.86 -18.21 2.79
N GLY A 23 13.95 -17.57 3.24
CA GLY A 23 14.09 -16.12 3.20
C GLY A 23 14.20 -15.52 1.80
N ARG A 24 14.88 -16.21 0.87
CA ARG A 24 14.99 -15.76 -0.54
C ARG A 24 13.72 -16.06 -1.33
N ILE A 25 13.12 -17.23 -1.16
CA ILE A 25 11.87 -17.59 -1.84
C ILE A 25 10.73 -16.67 -1.41
N SER A 26 10.63 -16.34 -0.11
CA SER A 26 9.53 -15.52 0.41
C SER A 26 9.56 -14.07 -0.10
N SER A 27 10.75 -13.46 -0.22
CA SER A 27 10.86 -12.10 -0.74
C SER A 27 10.49 -12.03 -2.23
N ILE A 28 11.01 -12.95 -3.04
CA ILE A 28 10.74 -13.01 -4.48
C ILE A 28 9.26 -13.37 -4.73
N MET A 29 8.71 -14.33 -3.99
CA MET A 29 7.29 -14.70 -4.07
C MET A 29 6.40 -13.53 -3.66
N GLY A 30 6.79 -12.71 -2.68
CA GLY A 30 6.06 -11.52 -2.28
C GLY A 30 5.97 -10.46 -3.39
N ASP A 31 7.07 -10.21 -4.10
CA ASP A 31 7.10 -9.25 -5.20
C ASP A 31 6.38 -9.77 -6.45
N VAL A 32 6.51 -11.06 -6.75
CA VAL A 32 5.75 -11.73 -7.82
C VAL A 32 4.25 -11.74 -7.50
N ALA A 33 3.86 -12.03 -6.25
CA ALA A 33 2.46 -12.02 -5.83
C ALA A 33 1.82 -10.63 -5.95
N LYS A 34 2.56 -9.57 -5.60
CA LYS A 34 2.09 -8.18 -5.80
C LYS A 34 1.92 -7.87 -7.28
N GLY A 35 2.88 -8.25 -8.13
CA GLY A 35 2.79 -8.06 -9.59
C GLY A 35 1.57 -8.76 -10.20
N ILE A 36 1.36 -10.04 -9.87
CA ILE A 36 0.21 -10.82 -10.35
C ILE A 36 -1.11 -10.26 -9.78
N LYS A 37 -1.14 -9.82 -8.52
CA LYS A 37 -2.35 -9.21 -7.92
C LYS A 37 -2.73 -7.89 -8.60
N SER A 38 -1.75 -7.03 -8.89
CA SER A 38 -1.98 -5.79 -9.64
C SER A 38 -2.38 -6.05 -11.08
N PHE A 39 -1.80 -7.06 -11.73
CA PHE A 39 -2.20 -7.48 -13.07
C PHE A 39 -3.63 -8.01 -13.10
N LYS A 40 -4.00 -8.86 -12.15
CA LYS A 40 -5.36 -9.37 -12.01
C LYS A 40 -6.35 -8.26 -11.66
N LYS A 41 -5.99 -7.32 -10.79
CA LYS A 41 -6.84 -6.17 -10.48
C LYS A 41 -6.98 -5.21 -11.67
N GLY A 42 -5.92 -5.00 -12.45
CA GLY A 42 -5.98 -4.19 -13.67
C GLY A 42 -6.90 -4.82 -14.73
N MET A 43 -6.78 -6.13 -14.97
CA MET A 43 -7.69 -6.84 -15.87
C MET A 43 -9.12 -6.94 -15.33
N ALA A 44 -9.30 -7.09 -14.01
CA ALA A 44 -10.63 -7.14 -13.41
C ALA A 44 -11.29 -5.76 -13.33
N ASP A 45 -10.55 -4.65 -13.21
CA ASP A 45 -11.13 -3.29 -13.29
C ASP A 45 -11.65 -2.96 -14.70
N ASP A 46 -11.17 -3.63 -15.75
CA ASP A 46 -11.70 -3.51 -17.11
C ASP A 46 -13.03 -4.28 -17.30
N ASP A 47 -13.26 -5.36 -16.54
CA ASP A 47 -14.47 -6.21 -16.61
C ASP A 47 -15.53 -5.91 -15.52
N ASP A 48 -15.10 -5.44 -14.36
CA ASP A 48 -15.93 -5.08 -13.21
C ASP A 48 -15.47 -3.70 -12.72
N GLN A 49 -16.15 -2.63 -13.09
CA GLN A 49 -16.01 -1.35 -12.39
C GLN A 49 -16.96 -1.38 -11.17
N PRO A 50 -16.47 -1.54 -9.91
CA PRO A 50 -17.27 -1.18 -8.76
C PRO A 50 -17.13 0.33 -8.58
N ALA A 51 -18.26 1.01 -8.44
CA ALA A 51 -18.31 2.43 -8.13
C ALA A 51 -17.30 2.81 -7.02
N PRO A 52 -16.65 3.98 -7.11
CA PRO A 52 -15.69 4.42 -6.10
C PRO A 52 -16.35 4.38 -4.71
N PRO A 53 -15.62 3.98 -3.66
CA PRO A 53 -16.17 3.96 -2.32
C PRO A 53 -16.62 5.38 -2.00
N VAL A 54 -17.94 5.55 -1.83
CA VAL A 54 -18.54 6.75 -1.28
C VAL A 54 -17.92 6.92 0.10
N ARG A 55 -16.93 7.82 0.19
CA ARG A 55 -16.42 8.29 1.47
C ARG A 55 -17.62 8.89 2.19
N PRO A 56 -18.01 8.41 3.38
CA PRO A 56 -19.04 9.09 4.16
C PRO A 56 -18.52 10.51 4.42
N VAL A 57 -19.15 11.49 3.78
CA VAL A 57 -19.06 12.91 4.14
C VAL A 57 -19.80 13.07 5.46
N ALA A 58 -19.20 12.57 6.54
CA ALA A 58 -19.75 12.66 7.89
C ALA A 58 -18.66 12.43 8.95
N GLN A 59 -17.60 13.24 8.93
CA GLN A 59 -16.91 13.60 10.17
C GLN A 59 -16.32 14.99 10.03
N ILE A 60 -17.20 15.98 9.89
CA ILE A 60 -16.95 17.30 10.44
C ILE A 60 -17.44 17.21 11.88
N GLU A 61 -16.69 16.48 12.72
CA GLU A 61 -16.86 16.58 14.15
C GLU A 61 -16.46 17.99 14.55
N ALA A 62 -17.45 18.70 15.10
CA ALA A 62 -17.33 20.03 15.63
C ALA A 62 -16.16 20.12 16.61
N THR A 63 -15.01 20.60 16.13
CA THR A 63 -13.98 21.13 17.01
C THR A 63 -14.41 22.56 17.34
N PRO A 64 -14.72 22.89 18.61
CA PRO A 64 -15.12 24.24 18.97
C PRO A 64 -13.98 25.20 18.61
N ALA A 65 -14.31 26.18 17.77
CA ALA A 65 -13.47 27.32 17.48
C ALA A 65 -13.04 27.98 18.80
N ARG A 66 -11.80 27.75 19.21
CA ARG A 66 -11.12 28.54 20.22
C ARG A 66 -9.91 29.19 19.58
N THR A 67 -10.09 30.50 19.32
CA THR A 67 -9.05 31.51 19.12
C THR A 67 -8.30 31.29 17.79
N ILE A 68 -8.26 32.21 16.85
CA ILE A 68 -7.61 33.52 16.97
C ILE A 68 -8.23 34.45 15.92
N ASP A 69 -9.07 35.39 16.33
CA ASP A 69 -9.32 36.62 15.57
C ASP A 69 -9.04 37.79 16.50
N GLY A 70 -8.01 38.53 16.14
CA GLY A 70 -7.47 39.64 16.90
C GLY A 70 -6.46 40.40 16.06
N THR A 71 -6.87 40.76 14.83
CA THR A 71 -6.25 41.86 14.10
C THR A 71 -6.42 43.13 14.94
N ALA A 72 -5.36 43.52 15.63
CA ALA A 72 -5.12 44.88 16.06
C ALA A 72 -3.64 45.17 15.82
N THR A 73 -3.39 45.93 14.75
CA THR A 73 -2.50 47.09 14.77
C THR A 73 -1.09 46.89 15.35
N SER A 74 -0.10 46.74 14.47
CA SER A 74 0.96 47.76 14.26
C SER A 74 2.02 47.22 13.30
N THR A 75 2.00 47.75 12.08
CA THR A 75 3.22 47.89 11.27
C THR A 75 4.17 48.81 12.03
N THR A 76 5.25 48.23 12.54
CA THR A 76 6.50 48.88 12.94
C THR A 76 7.56 48.01 12.26
N GLU A 77 8.02 48.28 11.04
CA GLU A 77 8.82 49.44 10.63
C GLU A 77 9.55 50.10 11.80
N GLU A 78 10.56 49.42 12.33
CA GLU A 78 11.74 50.13 12.85
C GLU A 78 13.03 49.45 12.43
N ARG A 79 13.65 50.13 11.47
CA ARG A 79 15.01 50.13 10.98
C ARG A 79 16.05 49.94 12.12
N LYS A 80 16.81 48.85 12.04
CA LYS A 80 18.05 48.61 12.79
C LYS A 80 19.02 49.80 12.63
N PRO A 81 19.55 50.40 13.71
CA PRO A 81 20.56 51.45 13.60
C PRO A 81 21.90 50.84 13.19
N GLY A 82 22.46 51.37 12.11
CA GLY A 82 23.84 51.27 11.68
C GLY A 82 24.28 52.65 11.22
#